data_AF-A0A0N7KLI6-F1
#
_entry.id   AF-A0A0N7KLI6-F1
#
_cell.length_a   1.000
_cell.length_b   1.000
_cell.length_c   1.000
_cell.angle_alpha   90.00
_cell.angle_beta   90.00
_cell.angle_gamma   90.00
#
_symmetry.space_group_name_H-M   'P 1'
#
loop_
_entity.id
_entity.type
_entity.pdbx_description
1 polymer ?
#
loop_
_entity_poly.entity_id
_entity_poly.type
_entity_poly.pdbx_seq_one_letter_code
_entity_poly.pdbx_strand_id
1 'polypeptide(L)'
;MASSSSSSFAMDDGEAYLRDMTAITELLDGDMTAITESLDGDMTAIAELLDQARSYSFADLQSHDPPAAAAAAVNDDDDNVSGLMMAMMKTVDAPAGGGDGGDCPICLNNGGGEEWKETACGHRFHARCVARWARVGRKGMSCPMCRRDMMSPAVDLLVRDIRALYGDEELSDVRELLEDGLRQLEISSSIAGGAEEAAYRASQA
;
A
#
# COMPACT_ATOMS: atom_id res chain seq x y z
N MET A 1 15.97 7.94 83.19
CA MET A 1 16.69 7.24 82.11
C MET A 1 15.84 7.38 80.86
N ALA A 2 16.18 8.36 80.04
CA ALA A 2 15.58 8.55 78.72
C ALA A 2 16.52 7.95 77.66
N SER A 3 15.99 7.79 76.45
CA SER A 3 16.67 7.48 75.18
C SER A 3 17.28 6.10 75.02
N SER A 4 16.50 5.16 74.47
CA SER A 4 16.97 4.16 73.48
C SER A 4 15.79 3.38 72.90
N SER A 5 14.95 4.05 72.11
CA SER A 5 13.88 3.38 71.35
C SER A 5 13.56 4.18 70.09
N SER A 6 14.54 4.33 69.22
CA SER A 6 14.36 5.00 67.93
C SER A 6 15.00 4.28 66.74
N SER A 7 15.53 3.06 66.91
CA SER A 7 16.17 2.32 65.81
C SER A 7 15.30 1.23 65.17
N SER A 8 14.19 0.81 65.77
CA SER A 8 13.38 -0.30 65.25
C SER A 8 12.35 0.12 64.19
N PHE A 9 11.91 1.39 64.19
CA PHE A 9 10.80 1.82 63.33
C PHE A 9 11.25 2.24 61.93
N ALA A 10 12.53 2.62 61.77
CA ALA A 10 13.11 3.12 60.51
C ALA A 10 13.85 2.04 59.69
N MET A 11 13.77 0.77 60.09
CA MET A 11 14.26 -0.36 59.28
C MET A 11 13.11 -1.02 58.52
N ASP A 12 11.90 -1.01 59.07
CA ASP A 12 10.70 -1.63 58.48
C ASP A 12 10.23 -0.89 57.21
N ASP A 13 10.32 0.44 57.19
CA ASP A 13 10.02 1.27 56.01
C ASP A 13 11.07 1.10 54.89
N GLY A 14 12.35 0.97 55.24
CA GLY A 14 13.43 0.68 54.31
C GLY A 14 13.31 -0.69 53.65
N GLU A 15 13.00 -1.74 54.43
CA GLU A 15 12.75 -3.08 53.90
C GLU A 15 11.49 -3.12 53.01
N ALA A 16 10.41 -2.44 53.40
CA ALA A 16 9.22 -2.32 52.59
C ALA A 16 9.49 -1.62 51.24
N TYR A 17 10.23 -0.50 51.26
CA TYR A 17 10.61 0.21 50.02
C TYR A 17 11.48 -0.66 49.10
N LEU A 18 12.47 -1.37 49.66
CA LEU A 18 13.31 -2.27 48.87
C LEU A 18 12.49 -3.42 48.26
N ARG A 19 11.54 -3.98 49.01
CA ARG A 19 10.61 -5.00 48.51
C ARG A 19 9.77 -4.48 47.34
N ASP A 20 9.24 -3.27 47.44
CA ASP A 20 8.46 -2.66 46.36
C ASP A 20 9.32 -2.37 45.12
N MET A 21 10.54 -1.87 45.32
CA MET A 21 11.50 -1.65 44.22
C MET A 21 11.89 -2.95 43.52
N THR A 22 12.12 -4.04 44.27
CA THR A 22 12.38 -5.35 43.67
C THR A 22 11.17 -5.87 42.91
N ALA A 23 9.95 -5.71 43.42
CA ALA A 23 8.73 -6.14 42.74
C ALA A 23 8.51 -5.37 41.42
N ILE A 24 8.80 -4.07 41.39
CA ILE A 24 8.73 -3.26 40.17
C ILE A 24 9.77 -3.73 39.15
N THR A 25 10.99 -4.06 39.60
CA THR A 25 12.07 -4.52 38.71
C THR A 25 11.72 -5.88 38.11
N GLU A 26 11.24 -6.82 38.93
CA GLU A 26 10.78 -8.14 38.46
C GLU A 26 9.61 -8.04 37.47
N LEU A 27 8.69 -7.09 37.69
CA LEU A 27 7.60 -6.82 36.75
C LEU A 27 8.13 -6.29 35.40
N LEU A 28 9.03 -5.31 35.44
CA LEU A 28 9.61 -4.71 34.22
C LEU A 28 10.47 -5.72 33.44
N ASP A 29 11.26 -6.52 34.14
CA ASP A 29 12.03 -7.61 33.52
C ASP A 29 11.09 -8.65 32.89
N GLY A 30 9.99 -8.99 33.57
CA GLY A 30 8.93 -9.85 33.05
C GLY A 30 8.32 -9.30 31.76
N ASP A 31 7.88 -8.04 31.76
CA ASP A 31 7.31 -7.40 30.58
C ASP A 31 8.32 -7.30 29.43
N MET A 32 9.59 -6.98 29.72
CA MET A 32 10.66 -6.92 28.72
C MET A 32 10.88 -8.29 28.08
N THR A 33 10.95 -9.36 28.87
CA THR A 33 11.09 -10.73 28.35
C THR A 33 9.90 -11.12 27.47
N ALA A 34 8.67 -10.87 27.93
CA ALA A 34 7.46 -11.19 27.17
C ALA A 34 7.40 -10.43 25.82
N ILE A 35 7.77 -9.15 25.80
CA ILE A 35 7.85 -8.37 24.55
C ILE A 35 8.92 -8.98 23.63
N THR A 36 10.11 -9.31 24.14
CA THR A 36 11.17 -9.89 23.29
C THR A 36 10.80 -11.26 22.72
N GLU A 37 10.13 -12.12 23.50
CA GLU A 37 9.66 -13.42 23.04
C GLU A 37 8.56 -13.29 21.97
N SER A 38 7.65 -12.32 22.14
CA SER A 38 6.64 -12.00 21.11
C SER A 38 7.29 -11.56 19.80
N LEU A 39 8.26 -10.64 19.85
CA LEU A 39 8.94 -10.16 18.66
C LEU A 39 9.80 -11.25 18.00
N ASP A 40 10.46 -12.11 18.77
CA ASP A 40 11.24 -13.23 18.23
C ASP A 40 10.33 -14.27 17.55
N GLY A 41 9.16 -14.54 18.13
CA GLY A 41 8.11 -15.36 17.52
C GLY A 41 7.62 -14.79 16.19
N ASP A 42 7.32 -13.49 16.15
CA ASP A 42 6.90 -12.80 14.92
C ASP A 42 8.00 -12.80 13.85
N MET A 43 9.27 -12.56 14.25
CA MET A 43 10.41 -12.62 13.33
C MET A 43 10.61 -14.02 12.74
N THR A 44 10.42 -15.06 13.55
CA THR A 44 10.50 -16.45 13.11
C THR A 44 9.37 -16.78 12.14
N ALA A 45 8.13 -16.38 12.46
CA ALA A 45 6.97 -16.57 11.57
C ALA A 45 7.15 -15.84 10.22
N ILE A 46 7.69 -14.60 10.24
CA ILE A 46 8.01 -13.86 9.02
C ILE A 46 9.10 -14.57 8.21
N ALA A 47 10.13 -15.11 8.87
CA ALA A 47 11.20 -15.84 8.19
C ALA A 47 10.68 -17.12 7.51
N GLU A 48 9.82 -17.88 8.18
CA GLU A 48 9.16 -19.07 7.62
C GLU A 48 8.28 -18.72 6.41
N LEU A 49 7.47 -17.65 6.51
CA LEU A 49 6.66 -17.16 5.40
C LEU A 49 7.52 -16.75 4.19
N LEU A 50 8.67 -16.12 4.43
CA LEU A 50 9.60 -15.73 3.37
C LEU A 50 10.31 -16.93 2.73
N ASP A 51 10.65 -17.96 3.52
CA ASP A 51 11.21 -19.21 2.98
C ASP A 51 10.17 -19.95 2.14
N GLN A 52 8.93 -20.03 2.62
CA GLN A 52 7.81 -20.58 1.86
C GLN A 52 7.58 -19.79 0.56
N ALA A 53 7.60 -18.44 0.63
CA ALA A 53 7.52 -17.57 -0.54
C ALA A 53 8.62 -17.84 -1.60
N ARG A 54 9.84 -18.14 -1.16
CA ARG A 54 10.97 -18.48 -2.04
C ARG A 54 10.86 -19.88 -2.64
N SER A 55 10.18 -20.79 -1.94
CA SER A 55 9.99 -22.17 -2.40
C SER A 55 8.92 -22.32 -3.49
N TYR A 56 8.02 -21.32 -3.65
CA TYR A 56 7.07 -21.33 -4.75
C TYR A 56 7.80 -21.33 -6.09
N SER A 57 7.45 -22.29 -6.93
CA SER A 57 8.03 -22.37 -8.25
C SER A 57 7.50 -21.24 -9.15
N PHE A 58 8.27 -20.90 -10.18
CA PHE A 58 7.81 -19.98 -11.22
C PHE A 58 6.50 -20.45 -11.88
N ALA A 59 6.29 -21.77 -11.96
CA ALA A 59 5.04 -22.36 -12.47
C ALA A 59 3.85 -22.10 -11.53
N ASP A 60 4.06 -22.09 -10.21
CA ASP A 60 3.01 -21.75 -9.23
C ASP A 60 2.62 -20.27 -9.35
N LEU A 61 3.60 -19.37 -9.59
CA LEU A 61 3.35 -17.94 -9.80
C LEU A 61 2.66 -17.63 -11.13
N GLN A 62 2.89 -18.43 -12.19
CA GLN A 62 2.22 -18.25 -13.48
C GLN A 62 0.83 -18.90 -13.54
N SER A 63 0.57 -19.93 -12.74
CA SER A 63 -0.71 -20.65 -12.72
C SER A 63 -1.71 -20.12 -11.70
N HIS A 64 -1.25 -19.43 -10.67
CA HIS A 64 -2.12 -18.68 -9.77
C HIS A 64 -2.38 -17.26 -10.31
N ASP A 65 -3.50 -17.10 -11.02
CA ASP A 65 -4.40 -16.05 -10.56
C ASP A 65 -4.62 -16.31 -9.05
N PRO A 66 -4.31 -15.38 -8.13
CA PRO A 66 -4.59 -15.62 -6.74
C PRO A 66 -6.08 -15.97 -6.63
N PRO A 67 -6.46 -17.02 -5.88
CA PRO A 67 -7.87 -17.28 -5.65
C PRO A 67 -8.50 -16.00 -5.11
N ALA A 68 -9.72 -15.68 -5.53
CA ALA A 68 -10.41 -14.43 -5.16
C ALA A 68 -10.33 -14.12 -3.64
N ALA A 69 -10.21 -15.14 -2.80
CA ALA A 69 -9.98 -15.03 -1.36
C ALA A 69 -8.59 -14.50 -0.94
N ALA A 70 -7.50 -14.88 -1.61
CA ALA A 70 -6.16 -14.34 -1.31
C ALA A 70 -5.99 -12.90 -1.82
N ALA A 71 -6.70 -12.55 -2.90
CA ALA A 71 -6.81 -11.16 -3.38
C ALA A 71 -7.68 -10.27 -2.46
N ALA A 72 -8.48 -10.86 -1.55
CA ALA A 72 -9.17 -10.13 -0.50
C ALA A 72 -8.36 -10.04 0.81
N ALA A 73 -7.29 -10.84 0.95
CA ALA A 73 -6.42 -10.84 2.12
C ALA A 73 -5.20 -9.93 1.97
N VAL A 74 -4.91 -9.43 0.76
CA VAL A 74 -4.12 -8.20 0.65
C VAL A 74 -5.00 -7.11 1.24
N ASN A 75 -4.53 -6.45 2.31
CA ASN A 75 -5.35 -5.58 3.15
C ASN A 75 -6.30 -4.71 2.32
N ASP A 76 -7.62 -4.93 2.48
CA ASP A 76 -8.67 -4.12 1.86
C ASP A 76 -8.49 -2.62 2.21
N ASP A 77 -7.80 -2.30 3.31
CA ASP A 77 -7.51 -0.93 3.74
C ASP A 77 -6.54 -0.16 2.80
N ASP A 78 -5.63 -0.85 2.09
CA ASP A 78 -4.70 -0.20 1.14
C ASP A 78 -5.33 0.09 -0.23
N ASP A 79 -6.49 -0.53 -0.52
CA ASP A 79 -7.20 -0.33 -1.80
C ASP A 79 -7.68 1.11 -1.98
N ASN A 80 -7.91 1.81 -0.89
CA ASN A 80 -8.46 3.14 -0.94
C ASN A 80 -7.45 4.18 -1.46
N VAL A 81 -6.25 4.20 -0.86
CA VAL A 81 -5.13 5.05 -1.30
C VAL A 81 -4.77 4.73 -2.74
N SER A 82 -4.63 3.43 -3.06
CA SER A 82 -4.33 3.01 -4.43
C SER A 82 -5.44 3.43 -5.40
N GLY A 83 -6.70 3.32 -5.02
CA GLY A 83 -7.86 3.68 -5.84
C GLY A 83 -7.91 5.18 -6.15
N LEU A 84 -7.79 6.03 -5.12
CA LEU A 84 -7.77 7.48 -5.27
C LEU A 84 -6.63 7.92 -6.21
N MET A 85 -5.45 7.34 -6.02
CA MET A 85 -4.29 7.63 -6.86
C MET A 85 -4.52 7.21 -8.32
N MET A 86 -5.10 6.03 -8.58
CA MET A 86 -5.40 5.58 -9.95
C MET A 86 -6.42 6.49 -10.65
N ALA A 87 -7.39 7.04 -9.91
CA ALA A 87 -8.33 8.02 -10.42
C ALA A 87 -7.62 9.34 -10.81
N MET A 88 -6.59 9.74 -10.06
CA MET A 88 -5.79 10.93 -10.36
C MET A 88 -4.73 10.75 -11.46
N MET A 89 -4.40 9.51 -11.84
CA MET A 89 -3.45 9.26 -12.93
C MET A 89 -4.04 9.67 -14.28
N LYS A 90 -3.18 10.25 -15.11
CA LYS A 90 -3.53 10.63 -16.48
C LYS A 90 -3.90 9.38 -17.29
N THR A 91 -5.10 9.41 -17.85
CA THR A 91 -5.54 8.48 -18.89
C THR A 91 -4.94 8.90 -20.21
N VAL A 92 -4.41 7.94 -20.96
CA VAL A 92 -3.79 8.16 -22.27
C VAL A 92 -4.28 7.11 -23.25
N ASP A 93 -4.17 7.42 -24.53
CA ASP A 93 -4.36 6.41 -25.58
C ASP A 93 -3.22 5.39 -25.55
N ALA A 94 -3.51 4.21 -26.11
CA ALA A 94 -2.49 3.20 -26.35
C ALA A 94 -1.31 3.82 -27.13
N PRO A 95 -0.06 3.46 -26.80
CA PRO A 95 1.10 3.93 -27.55
C PRO A 95 0.96 3.59 -29.04
N ALA A 96 0.95 4.60 -29.91
CA ALA A 96 0.73 4.46 -31.36
C ALA A 96 1.93 3.85 -32.14
N GLY A 97 2.76 3.03 -31.50
CA GLY A 97 3.92 2.39 -32.11
C GLY A 97 3.59 0.99 -32.59
N GLY A 98 3.34 0.81 -33.89
CA GLY A 98 3.14 -0.50 -34.53
C GLY A 98 4.39 -1.40 -34.60
N GLY A 99 5.31 -1.30 -33.64
CA GLY A 99 6.47 -2.17 -33.50
C GLY A 99 6.95 -2.16 -32.06
N ASP A 100 6.95 -3.35 -31.43
CA ASP A 100 7.60 -3.86 -30.21
C ASP A 100 7.69 -2.98 -28.93
N GLY A 101 7.31 -1.70 -28.99
CA GLY A 101 7.30 -0.73 -27.90
C GLY A 101 5.89 -0.22 -27.56
N GLY A 102 4.86 -0.84 -28.15
CA GLY A 102 3.46 -0.57 -27.85
C GLY A 102 2.88 -1.43 -26.72
N ASP A 103 3.56 -2.51 -26.33
CA ASP A 103 3.05 -3.45 -25.35
C ASP A 103 3.21 -2.94 -23.92
N CYS A 104 2.26 -3.30 -23.05
CA CYS A 104 2.37 -3.01 -21.63
C CYS A 104 3.53 -3.82 -21.04
N PRO A 105 4.57 -3.19 -20.45
CA PRO A 105 5.76 -3.91 -19.99
C PRO A 105 5.49 -4.84 -18.79
N ILE A 106 4.28 -4.79 -18.19
CA ILE A 106 3.86 -5.68 -17.11
C ILE A 106 3.29 -6.99 -17.64
N CYS A 107 2.44 -6.94 -18.68
CA CYS A 107 1.77 -8.14 -19.22
C CYS A 107 2.22 -8.53 -20.63
N LEU A 108 3.13 -7.74 -21.23
CA LEU A 108 3.69 -7.94 -22.57
C LEU A 108 2.62 -8.10 -23.66
N ASN A 109 1.52 -7.33 -23.54
CA ASN A 109 0.41 -7.33 -24.50
C ASN A 109 0.00 -5.88 -24.78
N ASN A 110 -0.48 -5.61 -26.00
CA ASN A 110 -0.99 -4.31 -26.43
C ASN A 110 -2.46 -4.07 -26.03
N GLY A 111 -3.17 -5.10 -25.54
CA GLY A 111 -4.49 -4.98 -24.90
C GLY A 111 -5.49 -4.13 -25.68
N GLY A 112 -6.04 -4.67 -26.78
CA GLY A 112 -7.01 -3.94 -27.61
C GLY A 112 -8.25 -3.50 -26.81
N GLY A 113 -8.41 -2.20 -26.61
CA GLY A 113 -9.56 -1.60 -25.90
C GLY A 113 -9.35 -1.39 -24.40
N GLU A 114 -8.15 -1.64 -23.87
CA GLU A 114 -7.85 -1.36 -22.47
C GLU A 114 -7.49 0.11 -22.25
N GLU A 115 -7.90 0.65 -21.11
CA GLU A 115 -7.49 1.99 -20.68
C GLU A 115 -6.00 1.99 -20.33
N TRP A 116 -5.26 2.98 -20.83
CA TRP A 116 -3.86 3.17 -20.50
C TRP A 116 -3.69 4.33 -19.53
N LYS A 117 -2.78 4.15 -18.57
CA LYS A 117 -2.38 5.17 -17.60
C LYS A 117 -0.93 5.56 -17.84
N GLU A 118 -0.64 6.86 -17.81
CA GLU A 118 0.71 7.40 -17.87
C GLU A 118 1.15 7.84 -16.47
N THR A 119 2.29 7.32 -16.04
CA THR A 119 2.96 7.75 -14.80
C THR A 119 3.57 9.14 -14.96
N ALA A 120 3.78 9.87 -13.86
CA ALA A 120 4.46 11.17 -13.87
C ALA A 120 5.86 11.13 -14.51
N CYS A 121 6.47 9.95 -14.56
CA CYS A 121 7.76 9.71 -15.17
C CYS A 121 7.72 9.42 -16.69
N GLY A 122 6.52 9.37 -17.30
CA GLY A 122 6.28 9.19 -18.73
C GLY A 122 6.06 7.74 -19.18
N HIS A 123 6.16 6.74 -18.29
CA HIS A 123 5.91 5.34 -18.65
C HIS A 123 4.42 5.02 -18.65
N ARG A 124 4.00 4.20 -19.62
CA ARG A 124 2.60 3.82 -19.87
C ARG A 124 2.35 2.35 -19.60
N PHE A 125 1.20 2.06 -19.03
CA PHE A 125 0.76 0.71 -18.68
C PHE A 125 -0.77 0.62 -18.84
N HIS A 126 -1.30 -0.59 -19.01
CA HIS A 126 -2.75 -0.78 -18.81
C HIS A 126 -3.14 -0.36 -17.40
N ALA A 127 -4.30 0.30 -17.25
CA ALA A 127 -4.86 0.74 -15.98
C ALA A 127 -4.91 -0.42 -14.97
N ARG A 128 -5.38 -1.60 -15.40
CA ARG A 128 -5.41 -2.80 -14.56
C ARG A 128 -4.03 -3.28 -14.11
N CYS A 129 -3.03 -3.17 -14.97
CA CYS A 129 -1.69 -3.70 -14.70
C CYS A 129 -0.97 -2.82 -13.68
N VAL A 130 -1.05 -1.50 -13.85
CA VAL A 130 -0.48 -0.56 -12.89
C VAL A 130 -1.26 -0.52 -11.59
N ALA A 131 -2.60 -0.66 -11.62
CA ALA A 131 -3.41 -0.78 -10.41
C ALA A 131 -3.04 -2.01 -9.59
N ARG A 132 -2.89 -3.17 -10.24
CA ARG A 132 -2.45 -4.40 -9.56
C ARG A 132 -1.03 -4.25 -8.98
N TRP A 133 -0.12 -3.63 -9.73
CA TRP A 133 1.22 -3.35 -9.25
C TRP A 133 1.22 -2.48 -7.99
N ALA A 134 0.39 -1.44 -7.97
CA ALA A 134 0.29 -0.53 -6.84
C ALA A 134 -0.25 -1.19 -5.57
N ARG A 135 -1.23 -2.10 -5.71
CA ARG A 135 -1.83 -2.86 -4.61
C ARG A 135 -0.85 -3.82 -3.92
N VAL A 136 -0.01 -4.51 -4.68
CA VAL A 136 0.87 -5.57 -4.14
C VAL A 136 2.15 -5.00 -3.52
N GLY A 137 2.61 -3.84 -3.96
CA GLY A 137 3.86 -3.27 -3.47
C GLY A 137 3.73 -2.67 -2.06
N ARG A 138 4.53 -3.14 -1.08
CA ARG A 138 4.74 -2.42 0.20
C ARG A 138 5.23 -0.96 0.01
N LYS A 139 5.82 -0.68 -1.16
CA LYS A 139 6.19 0.66 -1.63
C LYS A 139 5.44 0.95 -2.95
N GLY A 140 4.13 0.72 -2.91
CA GLY A 140 3.19 0.58 -4.04
C GLY A 140 3.05 1.76 -4.99
N MET A 141 3.89 2.77 -4.84
CA MET A 141 3.76 4.04 -5.57
C MET A 141 4.93 4.28 -6.53
N SER A 142 5.80 3.30 -6.72
CA SER A 142 6.95 3.40 -7.63
C SER A 142 6.68 2.80 -9.01
N CYS A 143 7.12 3.51 -10.05
CA CYS A 143 7.01 3.09 -11.43
C CYS A 143 7.75 1.74 -11.63
N PRO A 144 7.08 0.71 -12.20
CA PRO A 144 7.72 -0.59 -12.49
C PRO A 144 8.97 -0.47 -13.37
N MET A 145 9.01 0.55 -14.24
CA MET A 145 10.10 0.76 -15.19
C MET A 145 11.30 1.51 -14.61
N CYS A 146 11.07 2.55 -13.78
CA CYS A 146 12.16 3.43 -13.34
C CYS A 146 12.20 3.71 -11.83
N ARG A 147 11.27 3.13 -11.06
CA ARG A 147 11.15 3.25 -9.60
C ARG A 147 10.91 4.67 -9.07
N ARG A 148 10.75 5.68 -9.93
CA ARG A 148 10.26 7.01 -9.55
C ARG A 148 8.80 6.94 -9.14
N ASP A 149 8.35 7.88 -8.32
CA ASP A 149 6.94 7.94 -7.93
C ASP A 149 6.04 8.10 -9.15
N MET A 150 4.92 7.38 -9.14
CA MET A 150 3.96 7.36 -10.24
C MET A 150 3.13 8.66 -10.29
N MET A 151 2.99 9.34 -9.16
CA MET A 151 2.29 10.60 -9.00
C MET A 151 3.24 11.79 -9.05
N SER A 152 2.68 12.98 -9.31
CA SER A 152 3.44 14.21 -9.09
C SER A 152 3.70 14.38 -7.57
N PRO A 153 4.79 15.04 -7.17
CA PRO A 153 5.07 15.31 -5.76
C PRO A 153 3.94 16.04 -5.03
N ALA A 154 3.20 16.90 -5.73
CA ALA A 154 2.07 17.63 -5.14
C ALA A 154 0.90 16.69 -4.80
N VAL A 155 0.61 15.72 -5.66
CA VAL A 155 -0.45 14.72 -5.44
C VAL A 155 -0.03 13.75 -4.34
N ASP A 156 1.22 13.29 -4.34
CA ASP A 156 1.74 12.41 -3.29
C ASP A 156 1.64 13.07 -1.90
N LEU A 157 2.07 14.33 -1.78
CA LEU A 157 1.94 15.09 -0.54
C LEU A 157 0.47 15.28 -0.12
N LEU A 158 -0.42 15.62 -1.06
CA LEU A 158 -1.84 15.78 -0.77
C LEU A 158 -2.45 14.49 -0.21
N VAL A 159 -2.17 13.33 -0.85
CA VAL A 159 -2.70 12.04 -0.39
C VAL A 159 -2.14 11.67 0.98
N ARG A 160 -0.85 11.95 1.23
CA ARG A 160 -0.22 11.72 2.55
C ARG A 160 -0.80 12.63 3.63
N ASP A 161 -1.05 13.90 3.32
CA ASP A 161 -1.66 14.85 4.25
C ASP A 161 -3.10 14.47 4.58
N ILE A 162 -3.91 14.08 3.59
CA ILE A 162 -5.29 13.63 3.82
C ILE A 162 -5.29 12.37 4.70
N ARG A 163 -4.46 11.37 4.38
CA ARG A 163 -4.32 10.15 5.20
C ARG A 163 -3.91 10.47 6.63
N ALA A 164 -2.96 11.39 6.81
CA ALA A 164 -2.48 11.77 8.14
C ALA A 164 -3.51 12.54 8.98
N LEU A 165 -4.36 13.35 8.34
CA LEU A 165 -5.34 14.18 9.02
C LEU A 165 -6.68 13.49 9.27
N TYR A 166 -7.13 12.65 8.33
CA TYR A 166 -8.49 12.11 8.28
C TYR A 166 -8.54 10.58 8.33
N GLY A 167 -7.41 9.89 8.17
CA GLY A 167 -7.35 8.43 8.09
C GLY A 167 -7.71 7.88 6.71
N ASP A 168 -7.71 6.55 6.60
CA ASP A 168 -7.97 5.89 5.33
C ASP A 168 -9.45 5.90 4.95
N GLU A 169 -10.42 5.81 5.87
CA GLU A 169 -11.86 5.75 5.51
C GLU A 169 -12.32 6.96 4.68
N GLU A 170 -11.90 8.17 5.07
CA GLU A 170 -12.25 9.42 4.38
C GLU A 170 -11.63 9.52 2.97
N LEU A 171 -10.53 8.81 2.68
CA LEU A 171 -10.00 8.73 1.31
C LEU A 171 -10.99 8.04 0.36
N SER A 172 -11.91 7.21 0.89
CA SER A 172 -12.86 6.42 0.08
C SER A 172 -13.91 7.36 -0.44
N ASP A 173 -14.42 8.21 0.45
CA ASP A 173 -15.37 9.27 0.13
C ASP A 173 -14.75 10.27 -0.85
N VAL A 174 -13.48 10.65 -0.65
CA VAL A 174 -12.76 11.53 -1.61
C VAL A 174 -12.61 10.86 -2.97
N ARG A 175 -12.31 9.55 -3.01
CA ARG A 175 -12.21 8.78 -4.25
C ARG A 175 -13.55 8.74 -4.97
N GLU A 176 -14.63 8.41 -4.26
CA GLU A 176 -15.98 8.36 -4.82
C GLU A 176 -16.39 9.72 -5.39
N LEU A 177 -16.19 10.81 -4.63
CA LEU A 177 -16.45 12.17 -5.08
C LEU A 177 -15.62 12.58 -6.30
N LEU A 178 -14.35 12.18 -6.35
CA LEU A 178 -13.47 12.44 -7.50
C LEU A 178 -13.93 11.65 -8.73
N GLU A 179 -14.23 10.37 -8.58
CA GLU A 179 -14.73 9.54 -9.68
C GLU A 179 -16.07 10.04 -10.21
N ASP A 180 -17.00 10.41 -9.33
CA ASP A 180 -18.29 11.00 -9.69
C ASP A 180 -18.12 12.36 -10.36
N GLY A 181 -17.23 13.21 -9.85
CA GLY A 181 -16.90 14.49 -10.47
C GLY A 181 -16.29 14.32 -11.87
N LEU A 182 -15.37 13.38 -12.04
CA LEU A 182 -14.77 13.06 -13.34
C LEU A 182 -15.79 12.46 -14.32
N ARG A 183 -16.74 11.65 -13.83
CA ARG A 183 -17.89 11.14 -14.63
C ARG A 183 -18.81 12.29 -15.06
N GLN A 184 -19.17 13.19 -14.14
CA GLN A 184 -20.06 14.32 -14.43
C GLN A 184 -19.45 15.34 -15.39
N LEU A 185 -18.14 15.54 -15.35
CA LEU A 185 -17.43 16.43 -16.28
C LEU A 185 -17.18 15.78 -17.66
N GLU A 186 -17.58 14.52 -17.88
CA GLU A 186 -17.31 13.75 -19.10
C GLU A 186 -15.81 13.67 -19.47
N ILE A 187 -14.91 13.98 -18.54
CA ILE A 187 -13.44 13.97 -18.76
C ILE A 187 -12.95 12.52 -18.90
N SER A 188 -13.65 11.55 -18.33
CA SER A 188 -13.28 10.13 -18.42
C SER A 188 -13.52 9.49 -19.80
N SER A 189 -14.45 10.01 -20.61
CA SER A 189 -14.77 9.46 -21.95
C SER A 189 -14.54 10.41 -23.12
N SER A 190 -14.37 11.72 -22.91
CA SER A 190 -14.14 12.67 -24.02
C SER A 190 -12.85 12.40 -24.81
N ILE A 191 -11.87 11.70 -24.23
CA ILE A 191 -10.67 11.26 -24.95
C ILE A 191 -10.95 9.97 -25.76
N ALA A 192 -11.79 9.06 -25.25
CA ALA A 192 -12.13 7.80 -25.93
C ALA A 192 -13.14 7.98 -27.08
N GLY A 193 -14.16 8.84 -26.91
CA GLY A 193 -15.18 9.08 -27.94
C GLY A 193 -14.63 9.77 -29.20
N GLY A 194 -13.58 10.58 -29.06
CA GLY A 194 -12.90 11.20 -30.19
C GLY A 194 -12.20 10.19 -31.11
N ALA A 195 -11.68 9.09 -30.54
CA ALA A 195 -11.00 8.04 -31.29
C ALA A 195 -11.99 7.13 -32.04
N GLU A 196 -13.13 6.77 -31.43
CA GLU A 196 -14.19 6.01 -32.12
C GLU A 196 -14.84 6.85 -33.23
N GLU A 197 -15.11 8.14 -33.01
CA GLU A 197 -15.66 9.00 -34.06
C GLU A 197 -14.63 9.25 -35.19
N ALA A 198 -13.34 9.35 -34.86
CA ALA A 198 -12.26 9.43 -35.86
C ALA A 198 -12.11 8.12 -36.65
N ALA A 199 -12.15 6.96 -35.99
CA ALA A 199 -12.11 5.65 -36.63
C ALA A 199 -13.35 5.39 -37.50
N TYR A 200 -14.53 5.84 -37.06
CA TYR A 200 -15.76 5.77 -37.85
C TYR A 200 -15.71 6.70 -39.06
N ARG A 201 -15.20 7.93 -38.94
CA ARG A 201 -14.99 8.83 -40.10
C ARG A 201 -13.94 8.31 -41.08
N ALA A 202 -12.85 7.72 -40.58
CA ALA A 202 -11.79 7.16 -41.41
C ALA A 202 -12.25 5.92 -42.19
N SER A 203 -13.22 5.16 -41.68
CA SER A 203 -13.79 4.01 -42.40
C SER A 203 -14.88 4.38 -43.43
N GLN A 204 -15.35 5.63 -43.44
CA GLN A 204 -16.32 6.14 -44.42
C GLN A 204 -15.69 7.02 -45.52
N ALA A 205 -14.39 7.28 -45.48
CA ALA A 205 -13.65 8.01 -46.52
C ALA A 205 -12.94 7.04 -47.46
#